data_AF-A0A1M4YYA1-F1
#
_entry.id   AF-A0A1M4YYA1-F1
#
_cell.length_a   1.000
_cell.length_b   1.000
_cell.length_c   1.000
_cell.angle_alpha   90.00
_cell.angle_beta   90.00
_cell.angle_gamma   90.00
#
_symmetry.space_group_name_H-M   'P 1'
#
loop_
_entity.id
_entity.type
_entity.pdbx_description
1 polymer ?
#
loop_
_entity_poly.entity_id
_entity_poly.type
_entity_poly.pdbx_seq_one_letter_code
_entity_poly.pdbx_strand_id
1 'polypeptide(L)' 'QEYLIEVKANITGNDYEKSKKQIKEYIKRKGLKAGWLVIYSDTIKDFEYITEEENGVKLHIWFIKTNFESPSKIN' A
#
# COMPACT_ATOMS: atom_id res chain seq x y z
N GLN A 1 -4.12 -12.21 15.25
CA GLN A 1 -2.93 -12.16 14.38
C GLN A 1 -2.71 -10.70 14.05
N GLU A 2 -1.60 -10.12 14.47
CA GLU A 2 -1.34 -8.68 14.30
C GLU A 2 -0.77 -8.40 12.91
N TYR A 3 -1.18 -7.28 12.32
CA TYR A 3 -0.74 -6.82 11.01
C TYR A 3 -0.66 -5.30 10.95
N LEU A 4 0.21 -4.79 10.07
CA LEU A 4 0.35 -3.36 9.81
C LEU A 4 -0.28 -3.01 8.47
N ILE A 5 -1.14 -1.99 8.45
CA ILE A 5 -1.68 -1.42 7.21
C ILE A 5 -1.21 0.02 7.11
N GLU A 6 -0.61 0.38 5.99
CA GLU A 6 -0.29 1.75 5.62
C GLU A 6 -1.08 2.14 4.36
N VAL A 7 -1.76 3.28 4.42
CA VAL A 7 -2.56 3.79 3.31
C VAL A 7 -1.96 5.11 2.83
N LYS A 8 -1.75 5.24 1.52
CA LYS A 8 -1.28 6.47 0.87
C LYS A 8 -2.22 6.85 -0.26
N ALA A 9 -2.34 8.15 -0.51
CA ALA A 9 -3.11 8.70 -1.63
C ALA A 9 -2.24 9.66 -2.46
N ASN A 10 -2.44 9.66 -3.78
CA ASN A 10 -1.80 10.56 -4.75
C ASN A 10 -0.27 10.61 -4.59
N ILE A 11 0.36 9.44 -4.44
CA ILE A 11 1.81 9.37 -4.29
C ILE A 11 2.50 9.79 -5.60
N THR A 12 3.57 10.58 -5.50
CA THR A 12 4.31 11.05 -6.68
C THR A 12 5.81 10.87 -6.49
N GLY A 13 6.55 10.81 -7.61
CA GLY A 13 8.00 10.66 -7.58
C GLY A 13 8.44 9.45 -6.76
N ASN A 14 9.19 9.69 -5.68
CA ASN A 14 9.83 8.64 -4.88
C ASN A 14 9.03 8.21 -3.63
N ASP A 15 7.78 8.64 -3.50
CA ASP A 15 6.94 8.37 -2.33
C ASP A 15 6.61 6.87 -2.17
N TYR A 16 6.50 6.14 -3.28
CA TYR A 16 6.29 4.69 -3.29
C TYR A 16 7.43 3.96 -2.57
N GLU A 17 8.67 4.17 -3.03
CA GLU A 17 9.86 3.50 -2.48
C GLU A 17 10.10 3.89 -1.01
N LYS A 18 9.86 5.16 -0.65
CA LYS A 18 9.94 5.61 0.74
C LYS A 18 8.91 4.89 1.62
N SER A 19 7.65 4.82 1.19
CA SER A 19 6.58 4.15 1.93
C SER A 19 6.84 2.65 2.06
N LYS A 20 7.33 2.02 0.99
CA LYS A 20 7.73 0.61 0.99
C LYS A 20 8.85 0.34 1.99
N LYS A 21 9.88 1.19 2.03
CA LYS A 21 10.98 1.07 2.99
C LYS A 21 10.49 1.25 4.43
N GLN A 22 9.66 2.26 4.66
CA GLN A 22 9.10 2.58 5.98
C GLN A 22 8.28 1.41 6.53
N ILE A 23 7.31 0.88 5.77
CA ILE A 23 6.46 -0.21 6.25
C ILE A 23 7.28 -1.48 6.53
N LYS A 24 8.26 -1.81 5.67
CA LYS A 24 9.16 -2.96 5.90
C LYS A 24 9.95 -2.81 7.21
N GLU A 25 10.50 -1.63 7.49
CA GLU A 25 11.19 -1.37 8.76
C GLU A 25 10.26 -1.50 9.97
N TYR A 26 9.03 -0.98 9.88
CA TYR A 26 8.05 -1.09 10.98
C TYR A 26 7.63 -2.53 11.25
N ILE A 27 7.34 -3.31 10.21
CA ILE A 27 6.99 -4.73 10.33
C ILE A 27 8.12 -5.49 11.03
N LYS A 28 9.37 -5.25 10.62
CA LYS A 28 10.56 -5.85 11.23
C LYS A 28 10.74 -5.46 12.70
N ARG A 29 10.62 -4.16 13.03
CA ARG A 29 10.75 -3.66 14.42
C ARG A 29 9.67 -4.22 15.35
N LYS A 30 8.47 -4.48 14.83
CA LYS A 30 7.34 -5.03 15.59
C LYS A 30 7.30 -6.56 15.61
N GLY A 31 8.21 -7.24 14.89
CA GLY A 31 8.20 -8.71 14.79
C GLY A 31 6.97 -9.27 14.06
N LEU A 32 6.34 -8.46 13.20
CA LEU A 32 5.15 -8.84 12.45
C LEU A 32 5.53 -9.70 11.25
N LYS A 33 4.65 -10.63 10.88
CA LYS A 33 4.85 -11.53 9.73
C LYS A 33 4.27 -11.00 8.43
N ALA A 34 3.36 -10.03 8.51
CA ALA A 34 2.67 -9.50 7.35
C ALA A 34 2.36 -8.01 7.48
N GLY A 35 2.31 -7.32 6.35
CA GLY A 35 1.81 -5.96 6.25
C GLY A 35 1.14 -5.68 4.91
N TRP A 36 0.37 -4.60 4.87
CA TRP A 36 -0.37 -4.14 3.70
C TRP A 36 -0.02 -2.68 3.42
N LEU A 37 0.43 -2.39 2.20
CA LEU A 37 0.61 -1.05 1.67
C LEU A 37 -0.47 -0.81 0.62
N VAL A 38 -1.43 0.07 0.92
CA VAL A 38 -2.53 0.41 0.02
C VAL A 38 -2.29 1.80 -0.54
N ILE A 39 -2.23 1.90 -1.87
CA ILE A 39 -1.89 3.12 -2.60
C ILE A 39 -3.08 3.47 -3.48
N TYR A 40 -3.68 4.61 -3.16
CA TYR A 40 -4.72 5.24 -3.93
C TYR A 40 -4.07 6.27 -4.87
N SER A 41 -4.33 6.23 -6.18
CA SER A 41 -3.82 7.26 -7.09
C SER A 41 -4.66 7.38 -8.36
N ASP A 42 -4.85 8.59 -8.87
CA ASP A 42 -5.53 8.87 -10.14
C ASP A 42 -4.64 8.55 -11.35
N THR A 43 -3.32 8.60 -11.16
CA THR A 43 -2.28 8.30 -12.15
C THR A 43 -2.09 6.80 -12.41
N ILE A 44 -2.61 5.92 -11.55
CA ILE A 44 -2.57 4.48 -11.75
C ILE A 44 -3.51 4.12 -12.91
N LYS A 45 -3.00 3.39 -13.91
CA LYS A 45 -3.78 3.02 -15.08
C LYS A 45 -4.89 2.02 -14.75
N ASP A 46 -4.55 0.97 -14.01
CA ASP A 46 -5.43 -0.13 -13.62
C ASP A 46 -5.15 -0.62 -12.19
N PHE A 47 -6.14 -1.27 -11.57
CA PHE A 47 -5.97 -1.91 -10.27
C PHE A 47 -4.86 -2.97 -10.35
N GLU A 48 -3.86 -2.85 -9.48
CA GLU A 48 -2.73 -3.77 -9.44
C GLU A 48 -2.50 -4.27 -8.02
N TYR A 49 -2.19 -5.56 -7.90
CA TYR A 49 -1.85 -6.19 -6.64
C TYR A 49 -0.52 -6.92 -6.77
N ILE A 50 0.41 -6.57 -5.90
CA ILE A 50 1.75 -7.16 -5.85
C ILE A 50 1.96 -7.75 -4.47
N THR A 51 2.64 -8.90 -4.42
CA THR A 51 3.10 -9.47 -3.16
C THR A 51 4.62 -9.58 -3.19
N GLU A 52 5.27 -9.02 -2.17
CA GLU A 52 6.69 -9.22 -1.93
C GLU A 52 6.86 -10.06 -0.66
N GLU A 53 7.77 -11.04 -0.67
CA GLU A 53 8.17 -11.77 0.52
C GLU A 53 9.68 -11.64 0.70
N GLU A 54 10.11 -11.21 1.88
CA GLU A 54 11.51 -11.00 2.18
C GLU A 54 11.78 -11.38 3.64
N ASN A 55 12.74 -12.28 3.89
CA ASN A 55 13.11 -12.71 5.24
C ASN A 55 11.92 -13.24 6.09
N GLY A 56 10.95 -13.90 5.47
CA GLY A 56 9.74 -14.42 6.14
C GLY A 56 8.70 -13.37 6.48
N VAL A 57 8.86 -12.13 5.99
CA VAL A 57 7.89 -11.05 6.06
C VAL A 57 7.17 -10.91 4.72
N LYS A 58 5.84 -10.96 4.75
CA LYS A 58 4.99 -10.82 3.57
C LYS A 58 4.39 -9.41 3.48
N LEU A 59 4.70 -8.69 2.41
CA LEU A 59 4.15 -7.37 2.14
C LEU A 59 3.15 -7.45 0.97
N HIS A 60 1.90 -7.12 1.27
CA HIS A 60 0.81 -7.03 0.31
C HIS A 60 0.70 -5.58 -0.19
N ILE A 61 0.89 -5.33 -1.47
CA ILE A 61 0.85 -3.99 -2.05
C ILE A 61 -0.36 -3.90 -2.98
N TRP A 62 -1.25 -2.95 -2.71
CA TRP A 62 -2.44 -2.69 -3.50
C TRP A 62 -2.33 -1.31 -4.14
N PHE A 63 -2.51 -1.26 -5.46
CA PHE A 63 -2.64 -0.05 -6.24
C PHE A 63 -4.10 0.09 -6.67
N ILE A 64 -4.77 1.09 -6.13
CA ILE A 64 -6.19 1.37 -6.35
C ILE A 64 -6.31 2.69 -7.09
N LYS A 65 -6.92 2.65 -8.27
CA LYS A 65 -7.18 3.85 -9.06
C LYS A 65 -8.23 4.72 -8.38
N THR A 66 -7.96 6.01 -8.19
CA THR A 66 -8.92 6.96 -7.56
C THR A 66 -9.70 7.85 -8.53
N ASN A 67 -9.66 7.58 -9.83
CA ASN A 67 -10.62 8.17 -10.78
C ASN A 67 -12.00 7.53 -10.63
N PHE A 68 -12.66 7.81 -9.51
CA PHE A 68 -14.11 7.79 -9.51
C PHE A 68 -14.54 9.13 -10.11
N GLU A 69 -15.08 9.12 -11.34
CA GLU A 69 -15.57 10.33 -12.04
C GLU A 69 -16.63 11.11 -11.22
N SER A 70 -17.11 10.52 -10.13
CA SER A 70 -17.84 11.19 -9.06
C SER A 70 -17.51 10.50 -7.73
N PRO A 71 -17.42 11.23 -6.59
CA PRO A 71 -17.54 10.56 -5.30
C PRO A 71 -18.83 9.74 -5.33
N SER A 72 -18.84 8.53 -4.78
CA SER A 72 -20.07 7.79 -4.57
C SER A 72 -21.02 8.69 -3.80
N LYS A 73 -21.98 9.31 -4.50
CA LYS A 73 -23.06 10.02 -3.84
C LYS A 73 -23.73 8.95 -3.00
N ILE A 74 -23.72 9.14 -1.69
CA ILE A 74 -24.75 8.53 -0.85
C ILE A 74 -26.03 9.26 -1.27
N ASN A 75 -26.78 8.69 -2.21
CA ASN A 75 -28.18 9.01 -2.47
C ASN A 75 -28.84 7.92 -3.30
#